data_AF-A0A1B3PKS0-F1
#
_entry.id   AF-A0A1B3PKS0-F1
#
_cell.length_a   1.000
_cell.length_b   1.000
_cell.length_c   1.000
_cell.angle_alpha   90.00
_cell.angle_beta   90.00
_cell.angle_gamma   90.00
#
_symmetry.space_group_name_H-M   'P 1'
#
loop_
_entity.id
_entity.type
_entity.pdbx_description
1 polymer ?
#
loop_
_entity_poly.entity_id
_entity_poly.type
_entity_poly.pdbx_seq_one_letter_code
_entity_poly.pdbx_strand_id
1 'polypeptide(L)'
;MPDIHIHREHHLGFKEARKVAFAWAEKAEEKFDMECTYEEGGTEDLLTFSRSGVKGTLLVDGHQFEMKAQLGFLFGAFKDRIEAEIGEQLDALLNAPHPAGKKAAADKKKPAEAAATKPAAKAAAAKPVTKPKKA
;
A
#
# COMPACT_ATOMS: atom_id res chain seq x y z
N MET A 1 15.17 -0.95 -11.87
CA MET A 1 15.84 -0.92 -10.54
C MET A 1 15.14 -1.95 -9.69
N PRO A 2 15.80 -2.60 -8.71
CA PRO A 2 15.13 -3.51 -7.80
C PRO A 2 14.04 -2.78 -7.01
N ASP A 3 12.80 -3.16 -7.26
CA ASP A 3 11.62 -2.69 -6.54
C ASP A 3 11.16 -3.73 -5.51
N ILE A 4 10.68 -3.23 -4.38
CA ILE A 4 10.00 -3.95 -3.30
C ILE A 4 8.56 -3.48 -3.32
N HIS A 5 7.63 -4.43 -3.22
CA HIS A 5 6.22 -4.15 -3.15
C HIS A 5 5.58 -5.02 -2.07
N ILE A 6 5.18 -4.40 -0.97
CA ILE A 6 4.60 -5.06 0.20
C ILE A 6 3.15 -4.61 0.34
N HIS A 7 2.25 -5.58 0.44
CA HIS A 7 0.83 -5.36 0.70
C HIS A 7 0.44 -6.08 1.99
N ARG A 8 -0.30 -5.40 2.88
CA ARG A 8 -0.73 -5.93 4.18
C ARG A 8 -2.15 -5.47 4.49
N GLU A 9 -3.08 -6.42 4.50
CA GLU A 9 -4.47 -6.19 4.91
C GLU A 9 -4.58 -6.11 6.45
N HIS A 10 -5.45 -5.25 6.96
CA HIS A 10 -5.68 -5.07 8.39
C HIS A 10 -7.11 -4.62 8.72
N HIS A 11 -7.55 -4.84 9.96
CA HIS A 11 -8.91 -4.50 10.41
C HIS A 11 -8.97 -3.35 11.43
N LEU A 12 -7.89 -2.56 11.55
CA LEU A 12 -7.77 -1.46 12.52
C LEU A 12 -8.65 -0.23 12.18
N GLY A 13 -8.97 -0.01 10.90
CA GLY A 13 -9.69 1.18 10.46
C GLY A 13 -8.80 2.43 10.36
N PHE A 14 -9.24 3.40 9.54
CA PHE A 14 -8.41 4.51 9.07
C PHE A 14 -7.74 5.36 10.17
N LYS A 15 -8.42 5.60 11.30
CA LYS A 15 -7.87 6.39 12.41
C LYS A 15 -6.72 5.70 13.15
N GLU A 16 -6.69 4.38 13.19
CA GLU A 16 -5.60 3.61 13.79
C GLU A 16 -4.52 3.32 12.75
N ALA A 17 -4.91 3.06 11.50
CA ALA A 17 -4.02 2.98 10.35
C ALA A 17 -3.11 4.22 10.24
N ARG A 18 -3.67 5.44 10.32
CA ARG A 18 -2.92 6.71 10.38
C ARG A 18 -1.91 6.75 11.52
N LYS A 19 -2.27 6.33 12.73
CA LYS A 19 -1.35 6.28 13.88
C LYS A 19 -0.21 5.28 13.68
N VAL A 20 -0.51 4.11 13.11
CA VAL A 20 0.50 3.10 12.78
C VAL A 20 1.46 3.63 11.72
N ALA A 21 0.97 4.35 10.71
CA ALA A 21 1.81 4.98 9.69
C ALA A 21 2.72 6.07 10.26
N PHE A 22 2.23 6.93 11.17
CA PHE A 22 3.08 7.90 11.89
C PHE A 22 4.13 7.20 12.77
N ALA A 23 3.74 6.19 13.53
CA ALA A 23 4.68 5.42 14.37
C ALA A 23 5.72 4.65 13.53
N TRP A 24 5.35 4.23 12.31
CA TRP A 24 6.30 3.64 11.36
C TRP A 24 7.25 4.71 10.80
N ALA A 25 6.74 5.90 10.46
CA ALA A 25 7.55 7.03 9.98
C ALA A 25 8.63 7.42 11.00
N GLU A 26 8.26 7.79 12.22
CA GLU A 26 9.24 8.19 13.26
C GLU A 26 10.29 7.10 13.51
N LYS A 27 9.86 5.83 13.50
CA LYS A 27 10.75 4.68 13.65
C LYS A 27 11.66 4.49 12.43
N ALA A 28 11.20 4.82 11.22
CA ALA A 28 12.01 4.77 10.01
C ALA A 28 13.05 5.90 9.97
N GLU A 29 12.69 7.09 10.45
CA GLU A 29 13.64 8.20 10.64
C GLU A 29 14.71 7.81 11.69
N GLU A 30 14.31 7.33 12.88
CA GLU A 30 15.25 6.97 13.95
C GLU A 30 16.13 5.74 13.62
N LYS A 31 15.55 4.66 13.08
CA LYS A 31 16.27 3.39 12.84
C LYS A 31 17.07 3.39 11.56
N PHE A 32 16.53 4.00 10.51
CA PHE A 32 17.06 3.85 9.16
C PHE A 32 17.58 5.16 8.58
N ASP A 33 17.46 6.28 9.30
CA ASP A 33 17.97 7.59 8.88
C ASP A 33 17.36 8.00 7.52
N MET A 34 16.04 7.80 7.43
CA MET A 34 15.19 8.17 6.29
C MET A 34 14.62 9.57 6.48
N GLU A 35 14.46 10.32 5.39
CA GLU A 35 13.62 11.51 5.34
C GLU A 35 12.17 11.07 5.09
N CYS A 36 11.26 11.34 6.02
CA CYS A 36 9.83 11.07 5.86
C CYS A 36 9.03 12.33 5.50
N THR A 37 7.97 12.17 4.71
CA THR A 37 7.02 13.24 4.34
C THR A 37 5.62 12.66 4.29
N TYR A 38 4.75 13.12 5.18
CA TYR A 38 3.39 12.62 5.34
C TYR A 38 2.37 13.56 4.69
N GLU A 39 1.51 13.01 3.84
CA GLU A 39 0.40 13.72 3.18
C GLU A 39 -0.94 13.13 3.65
N GLU A 40 -1.67 13.90 4.47
CA GLU A 40 -3.00 13.52 4.96
C GLU A 40 -4.07 13.67 3.88
N GLY A 41 -4.77 12.59 3.57
CA GLY A 41 -5.92 12.56 2.68
C GLY A 41 -7.25 12.33 3.41
N GLY A 42 -8.32 12.27 2.62
CA GLY A 42 -9.69 12.05 3.11
C GLY A 42 -10.12 10.59 3.20
N THR A 43 -9.59 9.73 2.33
CA THR A 43 -9.83 8.27 2.28
C THR A 43 -8.59 7.46 2.56
N GLU A 44 -7.44 7.92 2.06
CA GLU A 44 -6.14 7.28 2.12
C GLU A 44 -5.09 8.36 2.44
N ASP A 45 -4.06 8.03 3.21
CA ASP A 45 -2.89 8.89 3.43
C ASP A 45 -1.68 8.36 2.65
N LEU A 46 -0.76 9.26 2.29
CA LEU A 46 0.46 8.93 1.57
C LEU A 46 1.69 9.36 2.38
N LEU A 47 2.47 8.39 2.84
CA LEU A 47 3.78 8.63 3.43
C LEU A 47 4.86 8.38 2.38
N THR A 48 5.52 9.44 1.91
CA THR A 48 6.74 9.32 1.10
C THR A 48 7.94 9.21 2.02
N PHE A 49 8.88 8.30 1.72
CA PHE A 49 10.14 8.16 2.45
C PHE A 49 11.33 8.03 1.50
N SER A 50 12.45 8.66 1.81
CA SER A 50 13.67 8.56 0.99
C SER A 50 14.96 8.67 1.78
N ARG A 51 16.02 8.08 1.20
CA ARG A 51 17.39 8.11 1.70
C ARG A 51 18.35 7.91 0.52
N SER A 52 19.62 8.22 0.72
CA SER A 52 20.73 7.80 -0.16
C SER A 52 20.66 6.32 -0.55
N GLY A 53 20.13 6.04 -1.74
CA GLY A 53 20.00 4.68 -2.30
C GLY A 53 18.70 3.93 -2.01
N VAL A 54 17.71 4.54 -1.35
CA VAL A 54 16.37 3.97 -1.12
C VAL A 54 15.31 5.06 -1.28
N LYS A 55 14.25 4.83 -2.07
CA LYS A 55 13.10 5.74 -2.15
C LYS A 55 11.80 4.97 -2.22
N GLY A 56 10.82 5.31 -1.40
CA GLY A 56 9.53 4.63 -1.38
C GLY A 56 8.35 5.49 -0.96
N THR A 57 7.19 4.86 -0.97
CA THR A 57 5.90 5.40 -0.55
C THR A 57 5.10 4.32 0.16
N LEU A 58 4.49 4.65 1.30
CA LEU A 58 3.52 3.85 2.02
C LEU A 58 2.14 4.51 1.87
N LEU A 59 1.25 3.84 1.14
CA LEU A 59 -0.19 4.15 1.10
C LEU A 59 -0.88 3.53 2.32
N VAL A 60 -1.72 4.35 2.95
CA VAL A 60 -2.35 4.10 4.24
C VAL A 60 -3.86 4.17 4.04
N ASP A 61 -4.53 3.02 3.90
CA ASP A 61 -5.99 2.92 3.81
C ASP A 61 -6.60 2.46 5.15
N GLY A 62 -7.92 2.51 5.29
CA GLY A 62 -8.63 1.96 6.44
C GLY A 62 -8.53 0.43 6.60
N HIS A 63 -8.25 -0.30 5.51
CA HIS A 63 -8.25 -1.76 5.45
C HIS A 63 -6.94 -2.38 4.98
N GLN A 64 -6.00 -1.59 4.46
CA GLN A 64 -4.75 -2.10 3.90
C GLN A 64 -3.61 -1.07 3.93
N PHE A 65 -2.39 -1.59 3.97
CA PHE A 65 -1.18 -0.87 3.66
C PHE A 65 -0.56 -1.38 2.36
N GLU A 66 -0.23 -0.46 1.46
CA GLU A 66 0.52 -0.74 0.24
C GLU A 66 1.82 0.06 0.27
N MET A 67 2.96 -0.63 0.37
CA MET A 67 4.26 0.01 0.41
C MET A 67 5.10 -0.38 -0.80
N LYS A 68 5.55 0.65 -1.52
CA LYS A 68 6.47 0.55 -2.67
C LYS A 68 7.81 1.12 -2.26
N ALA A 69 8.91 0.42 -2.50
CA ALA A 69 10.25 0.95 -2.31
C ALA A 69 11.16 0.57 -3.48
N GLN A 70 11.90 1.55 -3.99
CA GLN A 70 12.91 1.38 -5.03
C GLN A 70 14.29 1.41 -4.39
N LEU A 71 15.07 0.36 -4.64
CA LEU A 71 16.42 0.21 -4.15
C LEU A 71 17.44 0.59 -5.23
N GLY A 72 18.47 1.33 -4.81
CA GLY A 72 19.67 1.57 -5.61
C GLY A 72 20.48 0.29 -5.80
N PHE A 73 21.41 0.32 -6.76
CA PHE A 73 22.24 -0.83 -7.15
C PHE A 73 22.91 -1.56 -5.96
N LEU A 74 23.45 -0.80 -5.00
CA LEU A 74 24.13 -1.34 -3.81
C LEU A 74 23.19 -2.14 -2.88
N PHE A 75 21.92 -1.75 -2.79
CA PHE A 75 20.93 -2.40 -1.93
C PHE A 75 20.18 -3.54 -2.64
N GLY A 76 20.29 -3.63 -3.97
CA GLY A 76 19.60 -4.66 -4.77
C GLY A 76 19.92 -6.10 -4.35
N ALA A 77 21.16 -6.38 -3.94
CA ALA A 77 21.57 -7.69 -3.43
C ALA A 77 20.92 -8.06 -2.08
N PHE A 78 20.35 -7.08 -1.37
CA PHE A 78 19.69 -7.25 -0.08
C PHE A 78 18.16 -7.08 -0.18
N LYS A 79 17.57 -7.01 -1.38
CA LYS A 79 16.14 -6.80 -1.62
C LYS A 79 15.27 -7.66 -0.68
N ASP A 80 15.39 -8.98 -0.74
CA ASP A 80 14.57 -9.91 0.05
C ASP A 80 14.71 -9.68 1.57
N ARG A 81 15.91 -9.31 2.04
CA ARG A 81 16.13 -9.01 3.46
C ARG A 81 15.48 -7.69 3.87
N ILE A 82 15.55 -6.67 3.01
CA ILE A 82 14.92 -5.35 3.25
C ILE A 82 13.39 -5.50 3.19
N GLU A 83 12.88 -6.30 2.25
CA GLU A 83 11.46 -6.63 2.12
C GLU A 83 10.94 -7.39 3.35
N ALA A 84 11.69 -8.39 3.83
CA ALA A 84 11.37 -9.09 5.07
C ALA A 84 11.39 -8.16 6.29
N GLU A 85 12.48 -7.41 6.49
CA GLU A 85 12.61 -6.46 7.61
C GLU A 85 11.47 -5.44 7.65
N ILE A 86 11.15 -4.78 6.53
CA ILE A 86 10.06 -3.79 6.53
C ILE A 86 8.69 -4.48 6.71
N GLY A 87 8.51 -5.67 6.12
CA GLY A 87 7.33 -6.49 6.35
C GLY A 87 7.12 -6.84 7.83
N GLU A 88 8.18 -7.24 8.54
CA GLU A 88 8.14 -7.52 9.97
C GLU A 88 7.98 -6.24 10.81
N GLN A 89 8.58 -5.11 10.42
CA GLN A 89 8.34 -3.82 11.09
C GLN A 89 6.87 -3.41 11.01
N LEU A 90 6.23 -3.57 9.85
CA LEU A 90 4.84 -3.19 9.61
C LEU A 90 3.89 -4.17 10.32
N ASP A 91 4.14 -5.47 10.20
CA ASP A 91 3.39 -6.52 10.90
C ASP A 91 3.46 -6.36 12.43
N ALA A 92 4.64 -6.06 12.98
CA ALA A 92 4.82 -5.82 14.41
C ALA A 92 4.05 -4.58 14.92
N LEU A 93 3.85 -3.54 14.09
CA LEU A 93 3.02 -2.39 14.46
C LEU A 93 1.51 -2.67 14.33
N LEU A 94 1.12 -3.54 13.38
CA LEU A 94 -0.25 -4.01 13.20
C LEU A 94 -0.69 -5.00 14.29
N ASN A 95 0.21 -5.89 14.71
CA ASN A 95 0.00 -6.91 15.74
C ASN A 95 0.38 -6.46 17.15
N ALA A 96 1.01 -5.29 17.31
CA ALA A 96 1.17 -4.66 18.62
C ALA A 96 -0.20 -4.49 19.28
N PRO A 97 -0.34 -4.73 20.60
CA PRO A 97 -1.61 -4.65 21.30
C PRO A 97 -2.08 -3.19 21.46
N HIS A 98 -2.53 -2.58 20.35
CA HIS A 98 -3.33 -1.37 20.38
C HIS A 98 -4.62 -1.66 21.20
N PRO A 99 -5.03 -0.76 22.12
CA PRO A 99 -6.13 -1.01 23.06
C PRO A 99 -7.54 -0.97 22.44
N ALA A 100 -7.69 -1.31 21.15
CA ALA A 100 -8.93 -1.27 20.39
C ALA A 100 -9.12 -2.50 19.46
N GLY A 101 -8.81 -3.71 19.93
CA GLY A 101 -8.80 -4.89 19.05
C GLY A 101 -9.12 -6.25 19.65
N LYS A 102 -9.70 -6.34 20.86
CA LYS A 102 -9.98 -7.64 21.49
C LYS A 102 -11.23 -8.32 20.89
N LYS A 103 -11.15 -8.80 19.63
CA LYS A 103 -11.88 -9.96 19.02
C LYS A 103 -11.89 -9.90 17.47
N ALA A 104 -10.86 -10.45 16.82
CA ALA A 104 -10.92 -10.87 15.41
C ALA A 104 -9.99 -12.06 15.06
N ALA A 105 -9.57 -12.86 16.05
CA ALA A 105 -8.77 -14.06 15.83
C ALA A 105 -9.64 -15.34 15.86
N ALA A 106 -10.57 -15.47 14.89
CA ALA A 106 -11.26 -16.72 14.56
C ALA A 106 -12.08 -16.60 13.25
N ASP A 107 -11.52 -17.02 12.12
CA ASP A 107 -11.98 -18.28 11.50
C ASP A 107 -10.97 -18.81 10.46
N LYS A 108 -10.77 -20.13 10.44
CA LYS A 108 -10.03 -20.82 9.37
C LYS A 108 -11.03 -21.39 8.36
N LYS A 109 -11.36 -20.68 7.27
CA LYS A 109 -11.94 -21.35 6.09
C LYS A 109 -11.72 -20.68 4.73
N LYS A 110 -10.83 -21.28 3.94
CA LYS A 110 -10.75 -21.19 2.46
C LYS A 110 -11.84 -22.09 1.83
N PRO A 111 -12.33 -21.85 0.60
CA PRO A 111 -12.53 -20.59 -0.14
C PRO A 111 -14.04 -20.36 -0.47
N ALA A 112 -14.39 -19.22 -1.07
CA ALA A 112 -15.72 -18.99 -1.66
C ALA A 112 -15.61 -18.32 -3.05
N GLU A 113 -15.17 -19.09 -4.03
CA GLU A 113 -15.39 -18.77 -5.45
C GLU A 113 -16.85 -19.08 -5.80
N ALA A 114 -17.68 -18.04 -5.98
CA ALA A 114 -19.06 -18.19 -6.45
C ALA A 114 -19.60 -16.93 -7.15
N ALA A 115 -19.46 -16.94 -8.49
CA ALA A 115 -20.37 -16.37 -9.48
C ALA A 115 -20.83 -14.90 -9.39
N ALA A 116 -20.33 -14.10 -10.33
CA ALA A 116 -21.14 -13.10 -11.06
C ALA A 116 -20.84 -13.15 -12.56
N THR A 117 -21.32 -14.19 -13.25
CA THR A 117 -21.31 -14.29 -14.71
C THR A 117 -22.62 -13.79 -15.32
N LYS A 118 -22.55 -12.78 -16.20
CA LYS A 118 -23.38 -12.54 -17.42
C LYS A 118 -23.41 -11.04 -17.80
N PRO A 119 -23.67 -10.70 -19.09
CA PRO A 119 -23.30 -11.41 -20.31
C PRO A 119 -22.63 -10.49 -21.34
N ALA A 120 -22.18 -11.07 -22.45
CA ALA A 120 -21.65 -10.32 -23.59
C ALA A 120 -22.73 -9.55 -24.38
N ALA A 121 -22.22 -8.70 -25.29
CA ALA A 121 -22.81 -8.22 -26.55
C ALA A 121 -23.39 -6.79 -26.60
N LYS A 122 -22.58 -5.89 -27.17
CA LYS A 122 -23.03 -5.07 -28.31
C LYS A 122 -21.89 -4.82 -29.30
N ALA A 123 -21.91 -5.53 -30.42
CA ALA A 123 -21.09 -5.24 -31.61
C ALA A 123 -21.94 -4.52 -32.68
N ALA A 124 -21.28 -3.89 -33.67
CA ALA A 124 -21.86 -3.16 -34.82
C ALA A 124 -22.65 -1.86 -34.47
N ALA A 125 -22.75 -0.79 -35.29
CA ALA A 125 -22.13 -0.37 -36.57
C ALA A 125 -22.52 1.13 -36.85
N ALA A 126 -21.90 1.92 -37.75
CA ALA A 126 -20.58 1.90 -38.39
C ALA A 126 -20.28 3.19 -39.22
N LYS A 127 -19.07 3.77 -39.10
CA LYS A 127 -18.44 4.78 -40.02
C LYS A 127 -19.06 6.23 -40.01
N PRO A 128 -18.64 7.21 -40.84
CA PRO A 128 -17.86 8.38 -40.37
C PRO A 128 -18.43 9.76 -40.86
N VAL A 129 -17.55 10.77 -41.06
CA VAL A 129 -17.81 12.16 -41.58
C VAL A 129 -18.63 13.04 -40.58
N THR A 130 -18.46 14.36 -40.38
CA THR A 130 -17.92 15.52 -41.17
C THR A 130 -17.25 16.62 -40.31
N LYS A 131 -16.33 17.40 -40.91
CA LYS A 131 -15.92 18.77 -40.48
C LYS A 131 -17.08 19.78 -40.66
N PRO A 132 -17.14 20.88 -39.88
CA PRO A 132 -16.53 22.18 -40.26
C PRO A 132 -15.82 22.85 -39.05
N LYS A 133 -14.76 23.66 -39.11
CA LYS A 133 -14.30 24.78 -39.97
C LYS A 133 -15.29 25.93 -40.18
N LYS A 134 -15.54 26.74 -39.14
CA LYS A 134 -15.48 28.22 -39.13
C LYS A 134 -16.17 28.80 -37.89
N ALA A 135 -15.43 29.56 -37.09
CA ALA A 135 -15.68 30.99 -36.86
C ALA A 135 -14.30 31.66 -36.82
#